data_AF-A0A819FQT3-F1
#
_entry.id   AF-A0A819FQT3-F1
#
_cell.length_a   1.000
_cell.length_b   1.000
_cell.length_c   1.000
_cell.angle_alpha   90.00
_cell.angle_beta   90.00
_cell.angle_gamma   90.00
#
_symmetry.space_group_name_H-M   'P 1'
#
loop_
_entity.id
_entity.type
_entity.pdbx_description
1 polymer ?
#
loop_
_entity_poly.entity_id
_entity_poly.type
_entity_poly.pdbx_seq_one_letter_code
_entity_poly.pdbx_strand_id
1 'polypeptide(L)'
;NKIFQASFKSNLIKSSKRLNLSIEVKHLRDAYENYSYEQLSEHPGIIYVPYQVSLMSLFEQYRMNIPLFFPSIDLLTEWHFKYRVIDERTWDGVFRQHKNSSIISGVLNSYIPDPNNEFDRNAIRYWLQFSDFYQWPYITYYNSIDDLSKKLINTNLNQVSQNMKTYNKHLIKTVLKQWRDILQRII
;
A
#
# COMPACT_ATOMS: atom_id res chain seq x y z
N ASN A 1 8.73 -7.83 -9.80
CA ASN A 1 8.40 -8.70 -10.95
C ASN A 1 8.28 -7.89 -12.25
N LYS A 2 9.16 -8.11 -13.26
CA LYS A 2 9.15 -7.34 -14.54
C LYS A 2 7.91 -7.57 -15.40
N ILE A 3 7.37 -8.80 -15.41
CA ILE A 3 6.17 -9.16 -16.18
C ILE A 3 4.97 -8.38 -15.65
N PHE A 4 4.80 -8.35 -14.32
CA PHE A 4 3.73 -7.58 -13.69
C PHE A 4 3.85 -6.09 -14.00
N GLN A 5 5.04 -5.49 -13.86
CA GLN A 5 5.27 -4.07 -14.14
C GLN A 5 4.91 -3.70 -15.59
N ALA A 6 5.33 -4.51 -16.56
CA ALA A 6 4.97 -4.31 -17.96
C ALA A 6 3.46 -4.41 -18.21
N SER A 7 2.81 -5.42 -17.60
CA SER A 7 1.36 -5.60 -17.69
C SER A 7 0.59 -4.42 -17.07
N PHE A 8 0.97 -4.00 -15.86
CA PHE A 8 0.38 -2.85 -15.16
C PHE A 8 0.50 -1.58 -16.01
N LYS A 9 1.71 -1.26 -16.49
CA LYS A 9 1.95 -0.07 -17.32
C LYS A 9 1.13 -0.10 -18.62
N SER A 10 1.10 -1.23 -19.32
CA SER A 10 0.33 -1.38 -20.55
C SER A 10 -1.18 -1.20 -20.31
N ASN A 11 -1.71 -1.82 -19.27
CA ASN A 11 -3.13 -1.73 -18.93
C ASN A 11 -3.52 -0.32 -18.50
N LEU A 12 -2.65 0.36 -17.73
CA LEU A 12 -2.88 1.73 -17.32
C LEU A 12 -2.93 2.66 -18.53
N ILE A 13 -1.97 2.56 -19.46
CA ILE A 13 -1.96 3.37 -20.70
C ILE A 13 -3.24 3.13 -21.52
N LYS A 14 -3.66 1.87 -21.68
CA LYS A 14 -4.90 1.53 -22.40
C LYS A 14 -6.13 2.14 -21.73
N SER A 15 -6.22 2.01 -20.41
CA SER A 15 -7.32 2.57 -19.63
C SER A 15 -7.33 4.10 -19.68
N SER A 16 -6.16 4.74 -19.59
CA SER A 16 -6.00 6.18 -19.69
C SER A 16 -6.46 6.74 -21.04
N LYS A 17 -6.09 6.08 -22.15
CA LYS A 17 -6.56 6.45 -23.49
C LYS A 17 -8.07 6.32 -23.62
N ARG A 18 -8.64 5.21 -23.14
CA ARG A 18 -10.08 4.94 -23.23
C ARG A 18 -10.92 5.93 -22.41
N LEU A 19 -10.41 6.36 -21.25
CA LEU A 19 -11.09 7.30 -20.36
C LEU A 19 -10.70 8.76 -20.59
N ASN A 20 -9.86 9.02 -21.60
CA ASN A 20 -9.36 10.34 -21.96
C ASN A 20 -8.80 11.12 -20.77
N LEU A 21 -7.97 10.42 -19.97
CA LEU A 21 -7.36 10.95 -18.75
C LEU A 21 -6.44 12.14 -19.09
N SER A 22 -6.73 13.30 -18.48
CA SER A 22 -5.89 14.51 -18.57
C SER A 22 -4.67 14.48 -17.63
N ILE A 23 -4.54 13.43 -16.81
CA ILE A 23 -3.51 13.30 -15.79
C ILE A 23 -2.31 12.53 -16.35
N GLU A 24 -1.13 13.10 -16.21
CA GLU A 24 0.13 12.42 -16.54
C GLU A 24 0.55 11.49 -15.39
N VAL A 25 0.81 10.22 -15.71
CA VAL A 25 1.33 9.24 -14.75
C VAL A 25 2.76 8.87 -15.12
N LYS A 26 3.69 9.10 -14.20
CA LYS A 26 5.10 8.76 -14.34
C LYS A 26 5.52 7.78 -13.26
N HIS A 27 6.42 6.87 -13.59
CA HIS A 27 7.10 6.07 -12.59
C HIS A 27 8.10 6.98 -11.85
N LEU A 28 8.18 6.86 -10.52
CA LEU A 28 8.93 7.82 -9.70
C LEU A 28 10.41 7.93 -10.11
N ARG A 29 11.05 6.80 -10.42
CA ARG A 29 12.45 6.76 -10.86
C ARG A 29 12.66 7.24 -12.30
N ASP A 30 11.59 7.31 -13.10
CA ASP A 30 11.64 7.87 -14.46
C ASP A 30 11.51 9.40 -14.39
N ALA A 31 10.83 9.93 -13.36
CA ALA A 31 10.71 11.36 -13.11
C ALA A 31 11.94 11.94 -12.39
N TYR A 32 12.54 11.17 -11.47
CA TYR A 32 13.66 11.60 -10.65
C TYR A 32 14.65 10.45 -10.43
N GLU A 33 15.94 10.68 -10.69
CA GLU A 33 17.00 9.73 -10.32
C GLU A 33 17.06 9.58 -8.79
N ASN A 34 17.10 10.73 -8.10
CA ASN A 34 16.87 10.89 -6.68
C ASN A 34 15.85 12.02 -6.48
N TYR A 35 14.95 11.90 -5.51
CA TYR A 35 13.92 12.90 -5.22
C TYR A 35 14.09 13.53 -3.84
N SER A 36 13.67 14.79 -3.71
CA SER A 36 13.44 15.45 -2.43
C SER A 36 11.97 15.38 -2.01
N TYR A 37 11.67 15.66 -0.74
CA TYR A 37 10.29 15.76 -0.28
C TYR A 37 9.52 16.91 -0.92
N GLU A 38 10.20 18.01 -1.25
CA GLU A 38 9.61 19.14 -1.97
C GLU A 38 9.11 18.70 -3.35
N GLN A 39 9.97 18.01 -4.11
CA GLN A 39 9.60 17.45 -5.42
C GLN A 39 8.42 16.49 -5.32
N LEU A 40 8.35 15.64 -4.27
CA LEU A 40 7.20 14.77 -4.07
C LEU A 40 5.90 15.55 -3.84
N SER A 41 5.96 16.67 -3.11
CA SER A 41 4.79 17.49 -2.81
C SER A 41 4.25 18.29 -4.01
N GLU A 42 5.04 18.40 -5.09
CA GLU A 42 4.57 18.99 -6.36
C GLU A 42 3.57 18.09 -7.09
N HIS A 43 3.51 16.80 -6.73
CA HIS A 43 2.58 15.84 -7.33
C HIS A 43 1.27 15.76 -6.54
N PRO A 44 0.11 15.70 -7.22
CA PRO A 44 -1.19 15.72 -6.56
C PRO A 44 -1.55 14.40 -5.87
N GLY A 45 -0.82 13.31 -6.14
CA GLY A 45 -1.02 12.01 -5.50
C GLY A 45 -0.04 10.95 -5.98
N ILE A 46 0.01 9.82 -5.27
CA ILE A 46 0.95 8.72 -5.54
C ILE A 46 0.17 7.41 -5.69
N ILE A 47 0.51 6.65 -6.73
CA ILE A 47 -0.03 5.31 -6.97
C ILE A 47 0.98 4.30 -6.46
N TYR A 48 0.55 3.48 -5.51
CA TYR A 48 1.34 2.39 -4.97
C TYR A 48 0.95 1.05 -5.59
N VAL A 49 1.99 0.25 -5.84
CA VAL A 49 1.92 -1.22 -5.79
C VAL A 49 2.99 -1.66 -4.80
N PRO A 50 2.61 -2.11 -3.59
CA PRO A 50 3.58 -2.39 -2.54
C PRO A 50 4.39 -3.66 -2.84
N TYR A 51 5.64 -3.68 -2.36
CA TYR A 51 6.51 -4.86 -2.41
C TYR A 51 6.72 -5.53 -1.05
N GLN A 52 6.34 -4.84 0.03
CA GLN A 52 6.32 -5.34 1.41
C GLN A 52 5.08 -4.80 2.15
N VAL A 53 4.76 -5.38 3.31
CA VAL A 53 3.55 -5.06 4.10
C VAL A 53 3.67 -3.76 4.92
N SER A 54 4.89 -3.26 5.11
CA SER A 54 5.19 -2.01 5.81
C SER A 54 6.29 -1.25 5.07
N LEU A 55 6.03 -0.01 4.64
CA LEU A 55 6.95 0.74 3.79
C LEU A 55 7.31 2.06 4.46
N MET A 56 8.60 2.33 4.73
CA MET A 56 9.00 3.61 5.34
C MET A 56 8.50 4.83 4.55
N SER A 57 8.58 4.77 3.22
CA SER A 57 8.09 5.84 2.34
C SER A 57 6.59 6.10 2.48
N LEU A 58 5.78 5.09 2.78
CA LEU A 58 4.35 5.24 3.02
C LEU A 58 4.10 6.12 4.26
N PHE A 59 4.84 5.90 5.35
CA PHE A 59 4.71 6.73 6.56
C PHE A 59 5.01 8.20 6.24
N GLU A 60 6.12 8.46 5.56
CA GLU A 60 6.56 9.82 5.24
C GLU A 60 5.53 10.53 4.35
N GLN A 61 5.15 9.91 3.24
CA GLN A 61 4.23 10.49 2.26
C GLN A 61 2.82 10.68 2.83
N TYR A 62 2.36 9.76 3.67
CA TYR A 62 1.09 9.90 4.38
C TYR A 62 1.11 11.09 5.36
N ARG A 63 2.23 11.30 6.08
CA ARG A 63 2.39 12.44 7.00
C ARG A 63 2.55 13.77 6.27
N MET A 64 3.06 13.74 5.04
CA MET A 64 3.04 14.89 4.14
C MET A 64 1.64 15.23 3.61
N ASN A 65 0.63 14.40 3.89
CA ASN A 65 -0.75 14.55 3.41
C ASN A 65 -0.87 14.45 1.89
N ILE A 66 0.01 13.68 1.25
CA ILE A 66 -0.07 13.38 -0.18
C ILE A 66 -1.14 12.29 -0.36
N PRO A 67 -2.17 12.50 -1.20
CA PRO A 67 -3.16 11.47 -1.50
C PRO A 67 -2.53 10.19 -2.05
N LEU A 68 -2.89 9.05 -1.46
CA LEU A 68 -2.29 7.74 -1.79
C LEU A 68 -3.34 6.80 -2.37
N PHE A 69 -2.96 6.12 -3.46
CA PHE A 69 -3.76 5.09 -4.11
C PHE A 69 -3.14 3.71 -3.92
N PHE A 70 -3.86 2.78 -3.32
CA PHE A 70 -3.42 1.39 -3.12
C PHE A 70 -4.39 0.40 -3.76
N PRO A 71 -3.93 -0.79 -4.20
CA PRO A 71 -4.85 -1.83 -4.60
C PRO A 71 -5.70 -2.27 -3.40
N SER A 72 -6.96 -2.61 -3.63
CA SER A 72 -7.79 -3.24 -2.61
C SER A 72 -7.17 -4.57 -2.17
N ILE A 73 -7.55 -5.03 -0.97
CA ILE A 73 -7.02 -6.28 -0.42
C ILE A 73 -7.21 -7.45 -1.38
N ASP A 74 -8.38 -7.55 -2.00
CA ASP A 74 -8.70 -8.65 -2.92
C ASP A 74 -7.85 -8.56 -4.20
N LEU A 75 -7.68 -7.35 -4.76
CA LEU A 75 -6.84 -7.16 -5.94
C LEU A 75 -5.37 -7.49 -5.64
N LEU A 76 -4.87 -7.03 -4.50
CA LEU A 76 -3.50 -7.25 -4.07
C LEU A 76 -3.24 -8.72 -3.76
N THR A 77 -4.20 -9.43 -3.17
CA THR A 77 -4.15 -10.88 -2.98
C THR A 77 -4.01 -11.59 -4.32
N GLU A 78 -4.83 -11.27 -5.33
CA GLU A 78 -4.72 -11.92 -6.64
C GLU A 78 -3.41 -11.58 -7.36
N TRP A 79 -2.95 -10.34 -7.27
CA TRP A 79 -1.66 -9.94 -7.82
C TRP A 79 -0.50 -10.65 -7.13
N HIS A 80 -0.52 -10.75 -5.81
CA HIS A 80 0.50 -11.45 -5.05
C HIS A 80 0.48 -12.97 -5.34
N PHE A 81 -0.70 -13.59 -5.31
CA PHE A 81 -0.85 -15.02 -5.61
C PHE A 81 -0.32 -15.38 -7.01
N LYS A 82 -0.58 -14.53 -8.02
CA LYS A 82 -0.19 -14.79 -9.42
C LYS A 82 1.24 -14.36 -9.75
N TYR A 83 1.69 -13.23 -9.23
CA TYR A 83 2.93 -12.57 -9.68
C TYR A 83 3.95 -12.35 -8.58
N ARG A 84 3.64 -12.69 -7.33
CA ARG A 84 4.49 -12.44 -6.16
C ARG A 84 4.88 -10.96 -6.06
N VAL A 85 3.87 -10.07 -6.09
CA VAL A 85 4.13 -8.62 -6.08
C VAL A 85 4.63 -8.11 -4.74
N ILE A 86 4.34 -8.84 -3.64
CA ILE A 86 4.81 -8.56 -2.27
C ILE A 86 5.73 -9.68 -1.81
N ASP A 87 6.89 -9.82 -2.42
CA ASP A 87 7.85 -10.89 -2.11
C ASP A 87 8.26 -10.87 -0.62
N GLU A 88 8.33 -9.69 -0.02
CA GLU A 88 8.79 -9.52 1.37
C GLU A 88 7.64 -9.65 2.40
N ARG A 89 6.52 -10.26 2.01
CA ARG A 89 5.46 -10.64 2.97
C ARG A 89 5.94 -11.71 3.95
N THR A 90 6.83 -12.59 3.50
CA THR A 90 7.42 -13.69 4.28
C THR A 90 8.93 -13.62 4.20
N TRP A 91 9.62 -14.16 5.20
CA TRP A 91 11.09 -14.20 5.22
C TRP A 91 11.65 -14.97 4.02
N ASP A 92 11.09 -16.14 3.72
CA ASP A 92 11.54 -16.96 2.59
C ASP A 92 11.25 -16.29 1.22
N GLY A 93 10.20 -15.47 1.14
CA GLY A 93 9.87 -14.70 -0.06
C GLY A 93 10.92 -13.65 -0.43
N VAL A 94 11.65 -13.09 0.55
CA VAL A 94 12.81 -12.20 0.31
C VAL A 94 13.85 -12.87 -0.59
N PHE A 95 14.05 -14.18 -0.40
CA PHE A 95 14.97 -15.00 -1.18
C PHE A 95 14.32 -15.70 -2.37
N ARG A 96 13.05 -15.38 -2.67
CA ARG A 96 12.21 -16.04 -3.70
C ARG A 96 12.03 -17.54 -3.47
N GLN A 97 12.01 -17.97 -2.21
CA GLN A 97 11.84 -19.36 -1.81
C GLN A 97 10.46 -19.59 -1.18
N HIS A 98 9.40 -19.13 -1.84
CA HIS A 98 8.03 -19.20 -1.31
C HIS A 98 7.66 -20.61 -0.83
N LYS A 99 7.10 -20.70 0.37
CA LYS A 99 6.67 -21.96 0.99
C LYS A 99 5.16 -22.04 1.08
N ASN A 100 4.64 -23.26 1.21
CA ASN A 100 3.22 -23.54 1.45
C ASN A 100 2.91 -23.74 2.94
N SER A 101 3.92 -23.73 3.81
CA SER A 101 3.73 -23.84 5.25
C SER A 101 4.95 -23.33 6.03
N SER A 102 4.71 -23.03 7.29
CA SER A 102 5.71 -22.83 8.33
C SER A 102 6.45 -24.13 8.65
N ILE A 103 7.68 -24.01 9.12
CA ILE A 103 8.49 -25.15 9.60
C ILE A 103 7.90 -25.73 10.89
N ILE A 104 7.32 -24.86 11.71
CA ILE A 104 6.71 -25.20 12.99
C ILE A 104 5.20 -25.17 12.82
N SER A 105 4.52 -26.20 13.32
CA SER A 105 3.06 -26.25 13.33
C SER A 105 2.48 -25.14 14.21
N GLY A 106 1.32 -24.61 13.83
CA GLY A 106 0.61 -23.62 14.62
C GLY A 106 0.30 -24.14 16.03
N VAL A 107 0.51 -23.30 17.04
CA VAL A 107 0.33 -23.66 18.47
C VAL A 107 -1.15 -23.72 18.86
N LEU A 108 -2.03 -23.08 18.09
CA LEU A 108 -3.47 -23.04 18.32
C LEU A 108 -4.18 -23.89 17.27
N ASN A 109 -5.14 -24.75 17.69
CA ASN A 109 -6.18 -25.30 16.82
C ASN A 109 -7.12 -24.15 16.42
N SER A 110 -6.63 -23.23 15.60
CA SER A 110 -7.32 -21.99 15.28
C SER A 110 -7.68 -21.95 13.80
N TYR A 111 -8.77 -21.25 13.51
CA TYR A 111 -9.20 -20.85 12.17
C TYR A 111 -8.21 -19.86 11.49
N ILE A 112 -7.02 -19.66 12.07
CA ILE A 112 -6.02 -18.70 11.60
C ILE A 112 -5.12 -19.43 10.60
N PRO A 113 -5.08 -18.98 9.34
CA PRO A 113 -4.25 -19.63 8.34
C PRO A 113 -2.76 -19.37 8.59
N ASP A 114 -1.92 -20.28 8.12
CA ASP A 114 -0.47 -20.20 8.27
C ASP A 114 0.11 -18.92 7.62
N PRO A 115 0.83 -18.07 8.37
CA PRO A 115 1.40 -16.83 7.83
C PRO A 115 2.41 -17.05 6.71
N ASN A 116 3.08 -18.20 6.69
CA ASN A 116 4.09 -18.52 5.68
C ASN A 116 3.52 -19.30 4.48
N ASN A 117 2.21 -19.55 4.44
CA ASN A 117 1.59 -20.19 3.29
C ASN A 117 1.34 -19.19 2.15
N GLU A 118 2.25 -19.20 1.17
CA GLU A 118 2.19 -18.39 -0.06
C GLU A 118 1.34 -19.04 -1.16
N PHE A 119 0.76 -20.21 -0.95
CA PHE A 119 0.00 -20.97 -1.96
C PHE A 119 -1.48 -21.10 -1.62
N ASP A 120 -1.91 -20.48 -0.52
CA ASP A 120 -3.32 -20.34 -0.16
C ASP A 120 -3.73 -18.86 -0.23
N ARG A 121 -4.71 -18.57 -1.08
CA ARG A 121 -5.29 -17.22 -1.20
C ARG A 121 -5.88 -16.73 0.11
N ASN A 122 -6.51 -17.61 0.89
CA ASN A 122 -7.12 -17.24 2.16
C ASN A 122 -6.04 -16.84 3.16
N ALA A 123 -4.94 -17.61 3.24
CA ALA A 123 -3.78 -17.26 4.03
C ALA A 123 -3.21 -15.88 3.64
N ILE A 124 -2.92 -15.68 2.36
CA ILE A 124 -2.38 -14.41 1.85
C ILE A 124 -3.32 -13.25 2.22
N ARG A 125 -4.60 -13.36 1.90
CA ARG A 125 -5.59 -12.31 2.16
C ARG A 125 -5.72 -12.02 3.65
N TYR A 126 -5.80 -13.06 4.48
CA TYR A 126 -5.93 -12.93 5.92
C TYR A 126 -4.77 -12.13 6.51
N TRP A 127 -3.52 -12.40 6.09
CA TRP A 127 -2.38 -11.67 6.64
C TRP A 127 -2.17 -10.29 6.02
N LEU A 128 -2.50 -10.13 4.72
CA LEU A 128 -2.36 -8.83 4.06
C LEU A 128 -3.23 -7.74 4.68
N GLN A 129 -4.39 -8.07 5.26
CA GLN A 129 -5.27 -7.07 5.87
C GLN A 129 -4.60 -6.25 6.97
N PHE A 130 -3.54 -6.77 7.60
CA PHE A 130 -2.81 -6.11 8.67
C PHE A 130 -1.69 -5.18 8.18
N SER A 131 -1.51 -5.05 6.86
CA SER A 131 -0.53 -4.13 6.28
C SER A 131 -0.86 -2.67 6.59
N ASP A 132 0.16 -1.81 6.77
CA ASP A 132 -0.02 -0.41 7.20
C ASP A 132 -1.01 0.37 6.30
N PHE A 133 -0.92 0.14 4.99
CA PHE A 133 -1.76 0.79 4.00
C PHE A 133 -3.23 0.34 4.02
N TYR A 134 -3.62 -0.62 4.86
CA TYR A 134 -5.02 -0.95 5.15
C TYR A 134 -5.50 -0.46 6.52
N GLN A 135 -4.59 0.03 7.36
CA GLN A 135 -4.88 0.46 8.72
C GLN A 135 -5.14 1.96 8.83
N TRP A 136 -4.70 2.77 7.84
CA TRP A 136 -4.78 4.22 7.93
C TRP A 136 -5.95 4.81 7.14
N PRO A 137 -6.61 5.85 7.68
CA PRO A 137 -7.76 6.46 7.02
C PRO A 137 -7.33 7.25 5.77
N TYR A 138 -8.31 7.56 4.91
CA TYR A 138 -8.13 8.40 3.71
C TYR A 138 -7.18 7.87 2.63
N ILE A 139 -6.70 6.63 2.75
CA ILE A 139 -6.10 5.91 1.62
C ILE A 139 -7.21 5.54 0.62
N THR A 140 -6.96 5.80 -0.65
CA THR A 140 -7.92 5.47 -1.72
C THR A 140 -7.58 4.11 -2.31
N TYR A 141 -8.47 3.13 -2.11
CA TYR A 141 -8.28 1.79 -2.67
C TYR A 141 -8.83 1.68 -4.09
N TYR A 142 -8.24 0.85 -4.95
CA TYR A 142 -8.77 0.52 -6.27
C TYR A 142 -8.86 -0.99 -6.50
N ASN A 143 -9.93 -1.42 -7.18
CA ASN A 143 -10.26 -2.85 -7.41
C ASN A 143 -9.78 -3.37 -8.78
N SER A 144 -9.36 -2.47 -9.67
CA SER A 144 -8.77 -2.80 -10.97
C SER A 144 -8.02 -1.59 -11.52
N ILE A 145 -7.31 -1.78 -12.64
CA ILE A 145 -6.67 -0.66 -13.35
C ILE A 145 -7.70 0.33 -13.91
N ASP A 146 -8.86 -0.16 -14.36
CA ASP A 146 -9.94 0.68 -14.85
C ASP A 146 -10.58 1.50 -13.71
N ASP A 147 -10.75 0.89 -12.55
CA ASP A 147 -11.21 1.57 -11.33
C ASP A 147 -10.19 2.60 -10.84
N LEU A 148 -8.89 2.27 -10.87
CA LEU A 148 -7.80 3.23 -10.61
C LEU A 148 -7.91 4.44 -11.54
N SER A 149 -8.00 4.22 -12.85
CA SER A 149 -8.14 5.32 -13.82
C SER A 149 -9.36 6.20 -13.55
N LYS A 150 -10.52 5.61 -13.21
CA LYS A 150 -11.71 6.38 -12.83
C LYS A 150 -11.49 7.18 -11.55
N LYS A 151 -10.82 6.59 -10.56
CA LYS A 151 -10.52 7.25 -9.28
C LYS A 151 -9.52 8.39 -9.44
N LEU A 152 -8.56 8.28 -10.35
CA LEU A 152 -7.64 9.38 -10.65
C LEU A 152 -8.39 10.62 -11.18
N ILE A 153 -9.46 10.44 -11.95
CA ILE A 153 -10.27 11.56 -12.49
C ILE A 153 -11.23 12.11 -11.42
N ASN A 154 -11.91 11.22 -10.70
CA ASN A 154 -13.09 11.58 -9.91
C ASN A 154 -12.78 11.90 -8.45
N THR A 155 -11.60 11.53 -7.95
CA THR A 155 -11.25 11.77 -6.55
C THR A 155 -10.85 13.23 -6.35
N ASN A 156 -11.51 13.94 -5.43
CA ASN A 156 -11.07 15.27 -5.02
C ASN A 156 -9.81 15.16 -4.14
N LEU A 157 -8.64 15.18 -4.78
CA LEU A 157 -7.34 15.02 -4.14
C LEU A 157 -7.05 16.10 -3.09
N ASN A 158 -7.50 17.33 -3.33
CA ASN A 158 -7.40 18.42 -2.36
C ASN A 158 -8.19 18.11 -1.08
N GLN A 159 -9.42 17.60 -1.22
CA GLN A 159 -10.23 17.22 -0.07
C GLN A 159 -9.60 16.05 0.71
N VAL A 160 -9.08 15.04 0.00
CA VAL A 160 -8.37 13.91 0.63
C VAL A 160 -7.17 14.43 1.43
N SER A 161 -6.35 15.29 0.84
CA SER A 161 -5.19 15.90 1.52
C SER A 161 -5.58 16.69 2.76
N GLN A 162 -6.65 17.50 2.70
CA GLN A 162 -7.14 18.25 3.88
C GLN A 162 -7.68 17.34 4.98
N ASN A 163 -8.34 16.24 4.62
CA ASN A 163 -8.79 15.25 5.59
C ASN A 163 -7.61 14.55 6.28
N MET A 164 -6.60 14.16 5.51
CA MET A 164 -5.34 13.60 6.05
C MET A 164 -4.67 14.58 7.00
N LYS A 165 -4.57 15.87 6.62
CA LYS A 165 -3.99 16.93 7.46
C LYS A 165 -4.73 17.08 8.79
N THR A 166 -6.05 17.06 8.74
CA THR A 166 -6.90 17.18 9.93
C THR A 166 -6.68 15.98 10.86
N TYR A 167 -6.70 14.77 10.31
CA TYR A 167 -6.44 13.55 11.06
C TYR A 167 -5.03 13.51 11.66
N ASN A 168 -4.00 13.85 10.88
CA ASN A 168 -2.61 13.87 11.32
C ASN A 168 -2.41 14.85 12.48
N LYS A 169 -3.03 16.03 12.45
CA LYS A 169 -3.01 16.98 13.56
C LYS A 169 -3.62 16.41 14.85
N HIS A 170 -4.73 15.68 14.73
CA HIS A 170 -5.35 15.03 15.89
C HIS A 170 -4.51 13.88 16.42
N LEU A 171 -3.97 13.05 15.54
CA LEU A 171 -3.16 11.90 15.91
C LEU A 171 -1.90 12.31 16.68
N ILE A 172 -1.22 13.39 16.30
CA ILE A 172 -0.07 13.91 17.05
C ILE A 172 -0.45 14.20 18.50
N LYS A 173 -1.58 14.88 18.73
CA LYS A 173 -2.06 15.20 20.08
C LYS A 173 -2.35 13.93 20.88
N THR A 174 -3.00 12.95 20.26
CA THR A 174 -3.34 11.66 20.88
C THR A 174 -2.08 10.88 21.26
N VAL A 175 -1.15 10.73 20.33
CA VAL A 175 0.09 9.97 20.53
C VAL A 175 0.95 10.61 21.61
N LEU A 176 1.11 11.94 21.60
CA LEU A 176 1.85 12.66 22.64
C LEU A 176 1.22 12.50 24.03
N LYS A 177 -0.12 12.52 24.11
CA LYS A 177 -0.83 12.26 25.37
C LYS A 177 -0.58 10.83 25.85
N GLN A 178 -0.74 9.83 24.98
CA GLN A 178 -0.51 8.42 25.32
C GLN A 178 0.92 8.20 25.84
N TRP A 179 1.92 8.75 25.15
CA TRP A 179 3.32 8.65 25.60
C TRP A 179 3.54 9.33 26.94
N ARG A 180 2.96 10.51 27.16
CA ARG A 180 3.02 11.19 28.46
C ARG A 180 2.42 10.32 29.56
N ASP A 181 1.23 9.77 29.35
CA ASP A 181 0.53 8.95 30.33
C ASP A 181 1.31 7.66 30.64
N ILE A 182 1.95 7.04 29.64
CA ILE A 182 2.82 5.86 29.83
C ILE A 182 4.05 6.22 30.65
N LEU A 183 4.77 7.29 30.28
CA LEU A 183 6.00 7.69 30.96
C LEU A 183 5.75 8.10 32.41
N GLN A 184 4.61 8.74 32.69
CA GLN A 184 4.19 9.09 34.06
C GLN A 184 3.83 7.88 34.94
N ARG A 185 3.60 6.69 34.37
CA ARG A 185 3.34 5.47 35.15
C ARG A 185 4.63 4.70 35.47
N ILE A 186 5.70 4.98 34.75
CA ILE A 186 6.98 4.28 34.89
C ILE A 186 7.91 5.05 35.85
N ILE A 187 7.73 6.36 35.98
CA ILE A 187 8.42 7.25 36.94
C ILE A 187 7.60 7.34 38.21
#